data_AF-A0A2T7TLD6-F1
#
_entry.id   AF-A0A2T7TLD6-F1
#
_cell.length_a   1.000
_cell.length_b   1.000
_cell.length_c   1.000
_cell.angle_alpha   90.00
_cell.angle_beta   90.00
_cell.angle_gamma   90.00
#
_symmetry.space_group_name_H-M   'P 1'
#
loop_
_entity.id
_entity.type
_entity.pdbx_description
1 polymer ?
#
loop_
_entity_poly.entity_id
_entity_poly.type
_entity_poly.pdbx_seq_one_letter_code
_entity_poly.pdbx_strand_id
1 'polypeptide(L)'
;MLRVRPTLITTDPQLLGDLLPALGMVQQQGTAFFDAGGGRIALQPGTAELTLLGFEAGVLEEFARRTAESGTAAEVIRDAAGMTAVRVEAPGQTIPVDQGDRLLDPDVDHALTVVCIWSTPDPQRAARMLRDIGARPHGPAAEATDFTAKNGGRVVVRTGGHQYFQVGFDYAGDVADLRLRVQHAGFSAEMSGTGRNRILTVPVSAHRSFTISERPEG
;
A
#
# COMPACT_ATOMS: atom_id res chain seq x y z
N MET A 1 9.77 12.95 -1.42
CA MET A 1 8.43 12.43 -1.13
C MET A 1 8.53 10.92 -1.20
N LEU A 2 7.85 10.18 -0.32
CA LEU A 2 7.70 8.73 -0.46
C LEU A 2 6.30 8.35 0.03
N ARG A 3 5.48 7.75 -0.82
CA ARG A 3 4.13 7.24 -0.50
C ARG A 3 4.03 5.78 -0.91
N VAL A 4 3.39 4.95 -0.08
CA VAL A 4 3.10 3.56 -0.43
C VAL A 4 1.97 3.54 -1.45
N ARG A 5 2.19 2.85 -2.58
CA ARG A 5 1.24 2.70 -3.67
C ARG A 5 1.27 1.27 -4.22
N PRO A 6 0.61 0.28 -3.59
CA PRO A 6 0.43 -1.02 -4.23
C PRO A 6 -0.46 -0.92 -5.48
N THR A 7 -0.23 -1.81 -6.43
CA THR A 7 -1.15 -2.09 -7.54
C THR A 7 -1.95 -3.34 -7.21
N LEU A 8 -3.27 -3.22 -7.24
CA LEU A 8 -4.19 -4.33 -7.25
C LEU A 8 -4.51 -4.70 -8.69
N ILE A 9 -4.05 -5.87 -9.12
CA ILE A 9 -4.46 -6.48 -10.37
C ILE A 9 -5.65 -7.40 -10.04
N THR A 10 -6.73 -7.27 -10.80
CA THR A 10 -7.97 -8.00 -10.57
C THR A 10 -8.67 -8.36 -11.87
N THR A 11 -9.43 -9.46 -11.85
CA THR A 11 -10.34 -9.82 -12.94
C THR A 11 -11.64 -9.01 -12.90
N ASP A 12 -11.95 -8.37 -11.78
CA ASP A 12 -13.15 -7.56 -11.58
C ASP A 12 -12.80 -6.16 -11.04
N PRO A 13 -12.33 -5.25 -11.91
CA PRO A 13 -11.99 -3.90 -11.50
C PRO A 13 -13.21 -3.09 -11.05
N GLN A 14 -14.42 -3.42 -11.50
CA GLN A 14 -15.61 -2.69 -11.07
C GLN A 14 -15.89 -2.96 -9.59
N LEU A 15 -15.83 -4.23 -9.17
CA LEU A 15 -16.03 -4.62 -7.78
C LEU A 15 -15.07 -3.90 -6.82
N LEU A 16 -13.79 -3.79 -7.19
CA LEU A 16 -12.83 -3.01 -6.41
C LEU A 16 -13.05 -1.50 -6.51
N GLY A 17 -13.48 -1.02 -7.68
CA GLY A 17 -13.84 0.38 -7.91
C GLY A 17 -14.99 0.85 -7.02
N ASP A 18 -15.92 -0.05 -6.67
CA ASP A 18 -17.03 0.23 -5.76
C ASP A 18 -16.65 0.03 -4.28
N LEU A 19 -15.81 -0.96 -3.98
CA LEU A 19 -15.41 -1.27 -2.60
C LEU A 19 -14.44 -0.23 -2.01
N LEU A 20 -13.44 0.23 -2.76
CA LEU A 20 -12.42 1.15 -2.24
C LEU A 20 -13.06 2.47 -1.75
N PRO A 21 -14.03 3.08 -2.47
CA PRO A 21 -14.81 4.20 -1.94
C PRO A 21 -15.64 3.86 -0.70
N ALA A 22 -16.22 2.67 -0.62
CA ALA A 22 -16.94 2.24 0.58
C ALA A 22 -16.04 2.13 1.82
N LEU A 23 -14.72 1.95 1.64
CA LEU A 23 -13.73 2.02 2.71
C LEU A 23 -13.33 3.46 3.09
N GLY A 24 -13.72 4.47 2.31
CA GLY A 24 -13.35 5.87 2.51
C GLY A 24 -12.22 6.37 1.61
N MET A 25 -11.85 5.61 0.56
CA MET A 25 -10.89 6.09 -0.45
C MET A 25 -11.58 6.95 -1.52
N VAL A 26 -10.84 7.83 -2.18
CA VAL A 26 -11.36 8.67 -3.27
C VAL A 26 -10.66 8.32 -4.57
N GLN A 27 -11.43 8.04 -5.63
CA GLN A 27 -10.87 7.82 -6.95
C GLN A 27 -10.45 9.15 -7.59
N GLN A 28 -9.20 9.24 -8.02
CA GLN A 28 -8.74 10.41 -8.78
C GLN A 28 -9.35 10.41 -10.19
N GLN A 29 -9.96 11.52 -10.58
CA GLN A 29 -10.69 11.66 -11.85
C GLN A 29 -9.85 11.25 -13.07
N GLY A 30 -10.43 10.42 -13.93
CA GLY A 30 -9.78 9.97 -15.17
C GLY A 30 -8.62 8.99 -14.97
N THR A 31 -8.42 8.50 -13.75
CA THR A 31 -7.35 7.54 -13.42
C THR A 31 -7.91 6.30 -12.73
N ALA A 32 -7.07 5.28 -12.59
CA ALA A 32 -7.34 4.11 -11.76
C ALA A 32 -6.66 4.21 -10.38
N PHE A 33 -6.39 5.42 -9.90
CA PHE A 33 -5.81 5.65 -8.57
C PHE A 33 -6.87 5.98 -7.54
N PHE A 34 -6.74 5.39 -6.36
CA PHE A 34 -7.59 5.61 -5.20
C PHE A 34 -6.72 6.13 -4.05
N ASP A 35 -7.01 7.33 -3.57
CA ASP A 35 -6.31 7.95 -2.46
C ASP A 35 -6.97 7.60 -1.12
N ALA A 36 -6.15 7.31 -0.11
CA ALA A 36 -6.55 7.24 1.29
C ALA A 36 -5.89 8.38 2.08
N GLY A 37 -6.30 8.57 3.34
CA GLY A 37 -5.61 9.45 4.27
C GLY A 37 -4.11 9.19 4.37
N GLY A 38 -3.72 7.91 4.31
CA GLY A 38 -2.33 7.48 4.23
C GLY A 38 -2.10 6.46 3.13
N GLY A 39 -1.51 6.87 2.01
CA GLY A 39 -1.16 5.97 0.91
C GLY A 39 -2.15 6.02 -0.25
N ARG A 40 -1.90 5.22 -1.28
CA ARG A 40 -2.70 5.16 -2.51
C ARG A 40 -2.79 3.73 -3.00
N ILE A 41 -3.83 3.40 -3.76
CA ILE A 41 -3.93 2.15 -4.50
C ILE A 41 -4.04 2.45 -5.98
N ALA A 42 -3.29 1.75 -6.82
CA ALA A 42 -3.61 1.67 -8.24
C ALA A 42 -4.41 0.42 -8.52
N LEU A 43 -5.42 0.53 -9.36
CA LEU A 43 -6.23 -0.57 -9.81
C LEU A 43 -5.91 -0.87 -11.27
N GLN A 44 -5.72 -2.14 -11.59
CA GLN A 44 -5.43 -2.56 -12.96
C GLN A 44 -6.25 -3.82 -13.30
N PRO A 45 -6.91 -3.85 -14.47
CA PRO A 45 -7.51 -5.09 -14.94
C PRO A 45 -6.42 -6.13 -15.25
N GLY A 46 -6.72 -7.40 -15.00
CA GLY A 46 -5.84 -8.52 -15.33
C GLY A 46 -6.60 -9.83 -15.41
N THR A 47 -5.86 -10.91 -15.66
CA THR A 47 -6.41 -12.27 -15.77
C THR A 47 -6.29 -13.08 -14.48
N ALA A 48 -5.71 -12.49 -13.43
CA ALA A 48 -5.51 -13.10 -12.13
C ALA A 48 -5.57 -12.04 -11.02
N GLU A 49 -5.85 -12.49 -9.79
CA GLU A 49 -5.79 -11.65 -8.60
C GLU A 49 -4.35 -11.56 -8.09
N LEU A 50 -3.72 -10.40 -8.26
CA LEU A 50 -2.35 -10.16 -7.80
C LEU A 50 -2.22 -8.80 -7.11
N THR A 51 -1.36 -8.72 -6.10
CA THR A 51 -0.90 -7.46 -5.52
C THR A 51 0.56 -7.27 -5.88
N LEU A 52 0.91 -6.08 -6.36
CA LEU A 52 2.29 -5.65 -6.55
C LEU A 52 2.56 -4.50 -5.58
N LEU A 53 3.65 -4.57 -4.81
CA LEU A 53 4.10 -3.42 -4.05
C LEU A 53 4.70 -2.38 -5.01
N GLY A 54 4.39 -1.11 -4.77
CA GLY A 54 4.96 0.03 -5.46
C GLY A 54 5.02 1.24 -4.52
N PHE A 55 5.73 2.28 -4.95
CA PHE A 55 5.79 3.55 -4.24
C PHE A 55 5.61 4.71 -5.20
N GLU A 56 5.43 5.90 -4.65
CA GLU A 56 5.54 7.14 -5.39
C GLU A 56 6.60 8.05 -4.76
N ALA A 57 7.35 8.75 -5.60
CA ALA A 57 8.32 9.76 -5.21
C ALA A 57 8.12 11.06 -6.00
N GLY A 58 8.73 12.15 -5.50
CA GLY A 58 8.50 13.49 -6.05
C GLY A 58 9.37 13.78 -7.26
N VAL A 59 10.70 13.72 -7.06
CA VAL A 59 11.70 13.90 -8.13
C VAL A 59 12.42 12.57 -8.27
N LEU A 60 12.18 11.88 -9.39
CA LEU A 60 12.60 10.48 -9.57
C LEU A 60 14.10 10.32 -9.71
N GLU A 61 14.78 11.21 -10.41
CA GLU A 61 16.23 11.19 -10.54
C GLU A 61 16.93 11.35 -9.18
N GLU A 62 16.45 12.30 -8.37
CA GLU A 62 16.99 12.53 -7.03
C GLU A 62 16.66 11.38 -6.07
N PHE A 63 15.48 10.78 -6.22
CA PHE A 63 15.10 9.58 -5.47
C PHE A 63 16.04 8.40 -5.81
N ALA A 64 16.27 8.12 -7.09
CA ALA A 64 17.16 7.05 -7.53
C ALA A 64 18.59 7.26 -7.03
N ARG A 65 19.13 8.49 -7.18
CA ARG A 65 20.47 8.85 -6.69
C ARG A 65 20.62 8.59 -5.19
N ARG A 66 19.70 9.09 -4.35
CA ARG A 66 19.77 8.90 -2.88
C ARG A 66 19.62 7.45 -2.45
N THR A 67 18.78 6.69 -3.15
CA THR A 67 18.59 5.26 -2.89
C THR A 67 19.88 4.49 -3.17
N ALA A 68 20.52 4.77 -4.32
CA ALA A 68 21.81 4.19 -4.68
C ALA A 68 22.93 4.55 -3.69
N GLU A 69 23.01 5.82 -3.27
CA GLU A 69 23.96 6.27 -2.25
C GLU A 69 23.74 5.61 -0.88
N SER A 70 22.50 5.22 -0.57
CA SER A 70 22.15 4.50 0.65
C SER A 70 22.45 3.00 0.58
N GLY A 71 22.79 2.49 -0.61
CA GLY A 71 23.24 1.10 -0.80
C GLY A 71 22.24 0.18 -1.49
N THR A 72 21.12 0.70 -2.00
CA THR A 72 20.16 -0.07 -2.80
C THR A 72 20.17 0.41 -4.25
N ALA A 73 20.36 -0.49 -5.21
CA ALA A 73 20.34 -0.12 -6.62
C ALA A 73 18.97 0.43 -7.03
N ALA A 74 18.98 1.57 -7.73
CA ALA A 74 17.79 2.23 -8.24
C ALA A 74 18.08 2.84 -9.61
N GLU A 75 17.28 2.46 -10.60
CA GLU A 75 17.47 2.87 -12.00
C GLU A 75 16.26 3.67 -12.48
N VAL A 76 16.51 4.84 -13.06
CA VAL A 76 15.47 5.62 -13.76
C VAL A 76 15.20 4.98 -15.12
N ILE A 77 13.96 4.60 -15.35
CA ILE A 77 13.49 4.06 -16.64
C ILE A 77 12.58 5.07 -17.32
N ARG A 78 12.65 5.12 -18.65
CA ARG A 78 11.76 5.92 -19.49
C ARG A 78 11.14 5.00 -20.54
N ASP A 79 9.82 4.98 -20.62
CA ASP A 79 9.14 4.22 -21.66
C ASP A 79 9.10 4.99 -23.00
N ALA A 80 8.60 4.32 -24.04
CA ALA A 80 8.48 4.91 -25.37
C ALA A 80 7.49 6.10 -25.44
N ALA A 81 6.59 6.23 -24.45
CA ALA A 81 5.67 7.35 -24.31
C ALA A 81 6.28 8.50 -23.49
N GLY A 82 7.51 8.36 -23.00
CA GLY A 82 8.21 9.35 -22.19
C GLY A 82 7.84 9.33 -20.70
N MET A 83 7.03 8.35 -20.25
CA MET A 83 6.72 8.19 -18.83
C MET A 83 7.98 7.73 -18.10
N THR A 84 8.25 8.39 -16.98
CA THR A 84 9.43 8.12 -16.16
C THR A 84 9.01 7.39 -14.88
N ALA A 85 9.73 6.34 -14.55
CA ALA A 85 9.61 5.60 -13.30
C ALA A 85 11.01 5.23 -12.78
N VAL A 86 11.11 4.74 -11.54
CA VAL A 86 12.33 4.16 -11.00
C VAL A 86 12.09 2.69 -10.68
N ARG A 87 13.03 1.83 -11.04
CA ARG A 87 13.07 0.44 -10.57
C ARG A 87 14.05 0.34 -9.43
N VAL A 88 13.56 -0.04 -8.25
CA VAL A 88 14.39 -0.27 -7.07
C VAL A 88 14.64 -1.78 -6.94
N GLU A 89 15.89 -2.17 -6.76
CA GLU A 89 16.24 -3.57 -6.51
C GLU A 89 15.70 -4.03 -5.15
N ALA A 90 15.01 -5.16 -5.17
CA ALA A 90 14.47 -5.81 -3.99
C ALA A 90 14.90 -7.29 -3.98
N PRO A 91 14.79 -8.00 -2.84
CA PRO A 91 14.94 -9.45 -2.83
C PRO A 91 14.02 -10.08 -3.87
N GLY A 92 14.56 -10.85 -4.81
CA GLY A 92 13.80 -11.64 -5.78
C GLY A 92 13.09 -10.87 -6.91
N GLN A 93 13.06 -9.54 -6.88
CA GLN A 93 12.34 -8.74 -7.88
C GLN A 93 12.80 -7.27 -7.91
N THR A 94 12.15 -6.46 -8.74
CA THR A 94 12.26 -4.99 -8.67
C THR A 94 10.91 -4.41 -8.25
N ILE A 95 10.95 -3.31 -7.51
CA ILE A 95 9.74 -2.58 -7.10
C ILE A 95 9.67 -1.26 -7.86
N PRO A 96 8.54 -0.96 -8.52
CA PRO A 96 8.36 0.30 -9.22
C PRO A 96 8.15 1.46 -8.25
N VAL A 97 8.72 2.61 -8.60
CA VAL A 97 8.47 3.90 -7.97
C VAL A 97 8.07 4.90 -9.04
N ASP A 98 6.82 5.32 -9.00
CA ASP A 98 6.25 6.25 -9.97
C ASP A 98 6.41 7.69 -9.47
N GLN A 99 6.33 8.66 -10.39
CA GLN A 99 6.21 10.05 -9.96
C GLN A 99 4.81 10.27 -9.39
N GLY A 100 4.71 10.87 -8.20
CA GLY A 100 3.41 11.15 -7.57
C GLY A 100 3.30 12.56 -7.03
N ASP A 101 2.06 13.03 -6.95
CA ASP A 101 1.72 14.31 -6.34
C ASP A 101 1.64 14.18 -4.82
N ARG A 102 2.07 15.25 -4.14
CA ARG A 102 2.07 15.31 -2.68
C ARG A 102 0.68 15.58 -2.09
N LEU A 103 -0.19 16.25 -2.85
CA LEU A 103 -1.52 16.62 -2.40
C LEU A 103 -2.43 15.39 -2.47
N LEU A 104 -3.17 15.18 -1.39
CA LEU A 104 -4.29 14.25 -1.37
C LEU A 104 -5.55 14.98 -1.80
N ASP A 105 -6.52 14.23 -2.30
CA ASP A 105 -7.87 14.74 -2.46
C ASP A 105 -8.44 15.15 -1.08
N PRO A 106 -9.09 16.32 -0.94
CA PRO A 106 -9.62 16.78 0.35
C PRO A 106 -10.73 15.90 0.93
N ASP A 107 -11.37 15.07 0.10
CA ASP A 107 -12.51 14.24 0.51
C ASP A 107 -12.08 12.84 1.01
N VAL A 108 -10.78 12.55 1.08
CA VAL A 108 -10.29 11.26 1.61
C VAL A 108 -10.62 11.09 3.09
N ASP A 109 -10.95 9.86 3.49
CA ASP A 109 -11.02 9.50 4.90
C ASP A 109 -9.60 9.49 5.50
N HIS A 110 -9.26 10.56 6.22
CA HIS A 110 -7.95 10.74 6.83
C HIS A 110 -7.59 9.69 7.89
N ALA A 111 -8.58 8.97 8.42
CA ALA A 111 -8.35 7.89 9.37
C ALA A 111 -7.88 6.58 8.70
N LEU A 112 -8.03 6.46 7.38
CA LEU A 112 -7.67 5.26 6.63
C LEU A 112 -6.21 5.32 6.12
N THR A 113 -5.42 4.29 6.45
CA THR A 113 -4.05 4.14 5.97
C THR A 113 -3.88 2.80 5.24
N VAL A 114 -3.37 2.84 4.02
CA VAL A 114 -2.98 1.66 3.23
C VAL A 114 -1.78 0.95 3.88
N VAL A 115 -1.91 -0.36 4.07
CA VAL A 115 -0.84 -1.22 4.58
C VAL A 115 -0.53 -2.30 3.55
N CYS A 116 0.69 -2.34 3.04
CA CYS A 116 1.16 -3.46 2.22
C CYS A 116 1.93 -4.45 3.09
N ILE A 117 1.46 -5.70 3.17
CA ILE A 117 2.19 -6.78 3.80
C ILE A 117 3.10 -7.41 2.73
N TRP A 118 4.38 -7.47 3.01
CA TRP A 118 5.38 -8.12 2.16
C TRP A 118 5.89 -9.38 2.86
N SER A 119 5.47 -10.54 2.37
CA SER A 119 6.04 -11.83 2.78
C SER A 119 7.23 -12.18 1.89
N THR A 120 8.36 -12.53 2.49
CA THR A 120 9.61 -12.80 1.76
C THR A 120 10.49 -13.83 2.48
N PRO A 121 11.27 -14.65 1.75
CA PRO A 121 12.33 -15.48 2.33
C PRO A 121 13.48 -14.67 2.94
N ASP A 122 13.65 -13.41 2.53
CA ASP A 122 14.74 -12.53 3.00
C ASP A 122 14.17 -11.21 3.56
N PRO A 123 13.63 -11.24 4.79
CA PRO A 123 13.02 -10.05 5.42
C PRO A 123 14.07 -9.00 5.79
N GLN A 124 15.31 -9.39 6.07
CA GLN A 124 16.37 -8.45 6.44
C GLN A 124 16.78 -7.57 5.25
N ARG A 125 16.92 -8.16 4.05
CA ARG A 125 17.22 -7.39 2.83
C ARG A 125 16.03 -6.53 2.40
N ALA A 126 14.79 -7.01 2.58
CA ALA A 126 13.60 -6.18 2.38
C ALA A 126 13.56 -4.97 3.32
N ALA A 127 13.81 -5.18 4.62
CA ALA A 127 13.88 -4.11 5.62
C ALA A 127 14.99 -3.09 5.32
N ARG A 128 16.16 -3.55 4.82
CA ARG A 128 17.24 -2.67 4.36
C ARG A 128 16.78 -1.81 3.20
N MET A 129 16.23 -2.40 2.14
CA MET A 129 15.73 -1.65 1.01
C MET A 129 14.72 -0.58 1.44
N LEU A 130 13.76 -0.92 2.31
CA LEU A 130 12.77 0.03 2.81
C LEU A 130 13.41 1.24 3.51
N ARG A 131 14.48 1.02 4.30
CA ARG A 131 15.24 2.12 4.90
C ARG A 131 15.98 2.95 3.85
N ASP A 132 16.60 2.30 2.88
CA ASP A 132 17.42 2.95 1.85
C ASP A 132 16.57 3.84 0.92
N ILE A 133 15.31 3.48 0.66
CA ILE A 133 14.34 4.35 -0.07
C ILE A 133 13.75 5.47 0.82
N GLY A 134 14.09 5.49 2.11
CA GLY A 134 13.66 6.52 3.06
C GLY A 134 12.36 6.21 3.82
N ALA A 135 11.88 4.96 3.83
CA ALA A 135 10.82 4.55 4.74
C ALA A 135 11.35 4.45 6.17
N ARG A 136 10.51 4.82 7.15
CA ARG A 136 10.89 4.94 8.55
C ARG A 136 10.45 3.70 9.34
N PRO A 137 11.37 2.99 10.02
CA PRO A 137 10.99 1.87 10.85
C PRO A 137 10.16 2.32 12.06
N HIS A 138 9.19 1.49 12.45
CA HIS A 138 8.59 1.57 13.78
C HIS A 138 9.40 0.69 14.73
N GLY A 139 9.87 1.26 15.84
CA GLY A 139 10.78 0.57 16.77
C GLY A 139 12.26 0.56 16.29
N PRO A 140 13.13 -0.23 16.95
CA PRO A 140 14.55 -0.30 16.64
C PRO A 140 14.83 -0.79 15.22
N ALA A 141 15.69 -0.07 14.49
CA ALA A 141 15.90 -0.29 13.06
C ALA A 141 16.40 -1.70 12.68
N ALA A 142 17.18 -2.35 13.56
CA ALA A 142 17.76 -3.68 13.28
C ALA A 142 16.71 -4.80 13.26
N GLU A 143 15.60 -4.62 13.96
CA GLU A 143 14.53 -5.63 14.15
C GLU A 143 13.21 -5.20 13.51
N ALA A 144 13.17 -4.01 12.92
CA ALA A 144 11.95 -3.43 12.38
C ALA A 144 11.34 -4.29 11.27
N THR A 145 10.10 -4.68 11.49
CA THR A 145 9.24 -5.37 10.52
C THR A 145 8.13 -4.46 10.00
N ASP A 146 8.09 -3.20 10.43
CA ASP A 146 7.04 -2.24 10.13
C ASP A 146 7.67 -0.90 9.73
N PHE A 147 7.27 -0.39 8.58
CA PHE A 147 7.83 0.80 7.97
C PHE A 147 6.74 1.75 7.51
N THR A 148 6.89 3.04 7.81
CA THR A 148 5.99 4.09 7.34
C THR A 148 6.66 4.95 6.28
N ALA A 149 5.97 5.20 5.18
CA ALA A 149 6.43 6.16 4.17
C ALA A 149 6.04 7.59 4.59
N LYS A 150 6.94 8.55 4.38
CA LYS A 150 6.77 9.94 4.88
C LYS A 150 5.48 10.62 4.40
N ASN A 151 4.96 10.22 3.25
CA ASN A 151 3.77 10.80 2.61
C ASN A 151 2.59 9.84 2.60
N GLY A 152 2.59 8.83 3.47
CA GLY A 152 1.43 7.99 3.72
C GLY A 152 1.63 6.53 3.33
N GLY A 153 0.93 5.69 4.08
CA GLY A 153 0.94 4.25 3.93
C GLY A 153 2.11 3.56 4.64
N ARG A 154 1.94 2.26 4.85
CA ARG A 154 2.86 1.42 5.62
C ARG A 154 3.22 0.15 4.85
N VAL A 155 4.39 -0.39 5.17
CA VAL A 155 4.84 -1.70 4.70
C VAL A 155 5.20 -2.55 5.91
N VAL A 156 4.58 -3.74 6.01
CA VAL A 156 4.90 -4.73 7.04
C VAL A 156 5.63 -5.89 6.39
N VAL A 157 6.89 -6.11 6.76
CA VAL A 157 7.73 -7.20 6.27
C VAL A 157 7.55 -8.43 7.17
N ARG A 158 7.29 -9.58 6.57
CA ARG A 158 7.15 -10.87 7.26
C ARG A 158 8.03 -11.93 6.61
N THR A 159 8.57 -12.82 7.42
CA THR A 159 9.21 -14.04 6.91
C THR A 159 8.16 -14.92 6.24
N GLY A 160 8.48 -15.47 5.07
CA GLY A 160 7.65 -16.44 4.36
C GLY A 160 8.47 -17.32 3.43
N GLY A 161 7.92 -18.48 3.05
CA GLY A 161 8.60 -19.42 2.16
C GLY A 161 8.69 -18.95 0.70
N HIS A 162 7.82 -18.02 0.30
CA HIS A 162 7.77 -17.44 -1.04
C HIS A 162 7.48 -15.94 -0.96
N GLN A 163 7.80 -15.24 -2.04
CA GLN A 163 7.54 -13.81 -2.13
C GLN A 163 6.10 -13.54 -2.57
N TYR A 164 5.36 -12.80 -1.77
CA TYR A 164 4.05 -12.28 -2.16
C TYR A 164 3.70 -11.01 -1.38
N PHE A 165 2.72 -10.28 -1.90
CA PHE A 165 2.20 -9.06 -1.30
C PHE A 165 0.71 -9.20 -1.02
N GLN A 166 0.25 -8.54 0.04
CA GLN A 166 -1.15 -8.38 0.37
C GLN A 166 -1.42 -6.94 0.77
N VAL A 167 -2.61 -6.43 0.45
CA VAL A 167 -3.07 -5.13 0.93
C VAL A 167 -4.03 -5.33 2.10
N GLY A 168 -3.83 -4.54 3.14
CA GLY A 168 -4.79 -4.29 4.20
C GLY A 168 -4.79 -2.79 4.53
N PHE A 169 -5.44 -2.45 5.64
CA PHE A 169 -5.56 -1.07 6.09
C PHE A 169 -5.41 -0.98 7.61
N ASP A 170 -4.92 0.16 8.08
CA ASP A 170 -5.22 0.61 9.43
C ASP A 170 -6.36 1.63 9.37
N TYR A 171 -7.18 1.66 10.40
CA TYR A 171 -8.23 2.66 10.55
C TYR A 171 -8.18 3.27 11.94
N ALA A 172 -8.01 4.60 12.00
CA ALA A 172 -7.96 5.36 13.25
C ALA A 172 -9.36 5.74 13.79
N GLY A 173 -10.42 5.47 13.03
CA GLY A 173 -11.80 5.65 13.45
C GLY A 173 -12.43 4.36 13.99
N ASP A 174 -13.74 4.39 14.24
CA ASP A 174 -14.49 3.20 14.70
C ASP A 174 -14.73 2.21 13.55
N VAL A 175 -14.08 1.05 13.61
CA VAL A 175 -14.26 -0.01 12.60
C VAL A 175 -15.69 -0.58 12.55
N ALA A 176 -16.50 -0.39 13.58
CA ALA A 176 -17.92 -0.77 13.54
C ALA A 176 -18.72 0.14 12.59
N ASP A 177 -18.43 1.45 12.58
CA ASP A 177 -19.05 2.39 11.64
C ASP A 177 -18.58 2.11 10.21
N LEU A 178 -17.29 1.82 10.04
CA LEU A 178 -16.74 1.41 8.75
C LEU A 178 -17.41 0.14 8.23
N ARG A 179 -17.65 -0.85 9.11
CA ARG A 179 -18.38 -2.08 8.76
C ARG A 179 -19.78 -1.76 8.23
N LEU A 180 -20.52 -0.86 8.88
CA LEU A 180 -21.85 -0.47 8.41
C LEU A 180 -21.80 0.21 7.04
N ARG A 181 -20.82 1.09 6.82
CA ARG A 181 -20.59 1.76 5.52
C ARG A 181 -20.34 0.75 4.40
N VAL A 182 -19.45 -0.22 4.64
CA VAL A 182 -19.12 -1.29 3.70
C VAL A 182 -20.34 -2.17 3.41
N GLN A 183 -21.12 -2.52 4.44
CA GLN A 183 -22.34 -3.32 4.28
C GLN A 183 -23.44 -2.57 3.52
N HIS A 184 -23.61 -1.26 3.74
CA HIS A 184 -24.55 -0.44 2.99
C HIS A 184 -24.17 -0.31 1.50
N ALA A 185 -22.88 -0.38 1.18
CA ALA A 185 -22.40 -0.45 -0.20
C ALA A 185 -22.58 -1.84 -0.84
N GLY A 186 -23.17 -2.81 -0.12
CA GLY A 186 -23.48 -4.15 -0.64
C GLY A 186 -22.39 -5.20 -0.43
N PHE A 187 -21.34 -4.89 0.33
CA PHE A 187 -20.24 -5.82 0.58
C PHE A 187 -20.39 -6.54 1.92
N SER A 188 -20.06 -7.84 1.93
CA SER A 188 -19.92 -8.59 3.17
C SER A 188 -18.75 -8.04 3.99
N ALA A 189 -18.94 -7.92 5.30
CA ALA A 189 -17.90 -7.43 6.19
C ALA A 189 -18.06 -8.06 7.58
N GLU A 190 -17.02 -8.75 8.03
CA GLU A 190 -17.00 -9.51 9.28
C GLU A 190 -16.05 -8.86 10.27
N MET A 191 -16.53 -8.63 11.49
CA MET A 191 -15.71 -8.08 12.57
C MET A 191 -15.26 -9.19 13.50
N SER A 192 -14.00 -9.14 13.89
CA SER A 192 -13.38 -10.03 14.87
C SER A 192 -12.56 -9.23 15.89
N GLY A 193 -12.14 -9.88 16.97
CA GLY A 193 -11.42 -9.23 18.07
C GLY A 193 -12.35 -8.51 19.06
N THR A 194 -11.77 -8.00 20.14
CA THR A 194 -12.47 -7.29 21.22
C THR A 194 -11.66 -6.09 21.70
N GLY A 195 -12.31 -5.13 22.36
CA GLY A 195 -11.66 -3.94 22.89
C GLY A 195 -11.00 -3.11 21.79
N ARG A 196 -9.70 -2.82 21.93
CA ARG A 196 -8.91 -2.00 20.99
C ARG A 196 -8.23 -2.78 19.87
N ASN A 197 -8.44 -4.09 19.79
CA ASN A 197 -7.83 -4.97 18.77
C ASN A 197 -8.90 -5.50 17.81
N ARG A 198 -9.85 -4.64 17.41
CA ARG A 198 -10.88 -5.02 16.46
C ARG A 198 -10.31 -5.05 15.06
N ILE A 199 -10.73 -6.06 14.30
CA ILE A 199 -10.33 -6.27 12.92
C ILE A 199 -11.58 -6.48 12.08
N LEU A 200 -11.71 -5.70 11.02
CA LEU A 200 -12.72 -5.88 9.99
C LEU A 200 -12.10 -6.65 8.82
N THR A 201 -12.75 -7.73 8.41
CA THR A 201 -12.38 -8.52 7.23
C THR A 201 -13.45 -8.35 6.17
N VAL A 202 -13.05 -7.91 4.98
CA VAL A 202 -13.92 -7.74 3.82
C VAL A 202 -13.48 -8.74 2.74
N PRO A 203 -14.21 -9.85 2.51
CA PRO A 203 -13.93 -10.72 1.37
C PRO A 203 -14.20 -9.98 0.07
N VAL A 204 -13.22 -9.99 -0.84
CA VAL A 204 -13.29 -9.33 -2.15
C VAL A 204 -13.51 -10.37 -3.23
N SER A 205 -12.78 -11.49 -3.15
CA SER A 205 -12.91 -12.62 -4.06
C SER A 205 -12.51 -13.91 -3.34
N ALA A 206 -12.59 -15.06 -4.02
CA ALA A 206 -12.12 -16.33 -3.48
C ALA A 206 -10.63 -16.34 -3.07
N HIS A 207 -9.85 -15.38 -3.57
CA HIS A 207 -8.40 -15.31 -3.36
C HIS A 207 -7.94 -14.02 -2.68
N ARG A 208 -8.86 -13.12 -2.33
CA ARG A 208 -8.52 -11.83 -1.74
C ARG A 208 -9.53 -11.42 -0.67
N SER A 209 -9.02 -11.01 0.46
CA SER A 209 -9.73 -10.23 1.47
C SER A 209 -8.91 -9.01 1.85
N PHE A 210 -9.60 -7.95 2.26
CA PHE A 210 -8.96 -6.84 2.95
C PHE A 210 -9.13 -7.00 4.45
N THR A 211 -8.03 -6.85 5.18
CA THR A 211 -8.01 -6.76 6.64
C THR A 211 -7.84 -5.31 7.02
N ILE A 212 -8.77 -4.76 7.78
CA ILE A 212 -8.71 -3.40 8.33
C ILE A 212 -8.55 -3.53 9.84
N SER A 213 -7.39 -3.11 10.34
CA SER A 213 -7.07 -3.15 11.77
C SER A 213 -7.43 -1.82 12.40
N GLU A 214 -8.23 -1.85 13.46
CA GLU A 214 -8.43 -0.65 14.27
C GLU A 214 -7.11 -0.26 14.94
N ARG A 215 -6.74 1.01 14.82
CA ARG A 215 -5.61 1.57 15.56
C ARG A 215 -6.10 2.73 16.41
N PRO A 216 -5.99 2.67 17.74
CA PRO A 216 -6.25 3.85 18.54
C PRO A 216 -5.28 4.96 18.13
N GLU A 217 -5.78 6.20 18.06
CA GLU A 217 -4.90 7.37 17.96
C GLU A 217 -3.86 7.29 19.08
N GLY A 218 -2.58 7.30 18.69
CA GLY A 218 -1.44 7.25 19.61
C GLY A 218 -1.09 8.63 20.14
#